data_AF-A0A6B2X2N5-F1
#
_entry.id   AF-A0A6B2X2N5-F1
#
_cell.length_a   1.000
_cell.length_b   1.000
_cell.length_c   1.000
_cell.angle_alpha   90.00
_cell.angle_beta   90.00
_cell.angle_gamma   90.00
#
_symmetry.space_group_name_H-M   'P 1'
#
loop_
_entity.id
_entity.type
_entity.pdbx_description
1 polymer ?
#
loop_
_entity_poly.entity_id
_entity_poly.type
_entity_poly.pdbx_seq_one_letter_code
_entity_poly.pdbx_strand_id
1 'polypeptide(L)'
;MRTRATITASGLALLALTSCASQTTSETADHRPPTAATSAATTGTTGSVDLIIPGATTAQAQAAIRAYARNIRGPELYYLKVQHSRDATRYVCRARWYADADSYRAHAGPGTTAPGTWPYLALNCP
;
A
#
# COMPACT_ATOMS: atom_id res chain seq x y z
N MET A 1 39.83 46.59 41.50
CA MET A 1 38.47 46.95 41.94
C MET A 1 37.55 45.77 41.68
N ARG A 2 36.85 45.33 42.73
CA ARG A 2 35.87 44.24 42.71
C ARG A 2 34.50 44.81 42.35
N THR A 3 33.72 44.11 41.52
CA THR A 3 32.25 44.19 41.62
C THR A 3 31.61 42.85 41.26
N ARG A 4 30.76 42.37 42.18
CA ARG A 4 29.99 41.11 42.21
C ARG A 4 28.70 41.29 41.37
N ALA A 5 28.33 40.33 40.51
CA ALA A 5 27.37 39.23 40.68
C ALA A 5 25.90 39.63 40.98
N THR A 6 24.96 39.14 40.16
CA THR A 6 23.59 38.80 40.59
C THR A 6 22.98 37.71 39.70
N ILE A 7 22.54 36.63 40.36
CA ILE A 7 21.80 35.48 39.85
C ILE A 7 20.33 35.70 40.21
N THR A 8 19.39 35.34 39.33
CA THR A 8 18.01 35.01 39.73
C THR A 8 17.51 33.81 38.94
N ALA A 9 17.18 32.76 39.68
CA ALA A 9 16.53 31.53 39.25
C ALA A 9 15.05 31.56 39.69
N SER A 10 14.16 30.95 38.90
CA SER A 10 12.81 30.44 39.24
C SER A 10 12.27 29.78 37.95
N GLY A 11 11.86 28.52 37.82
CA GLY A 11 11.28 27.57 38.76
C GLY A 11 9.83 27.33 38.35
N LEU A 12 9.52 26.18 37.72
CA LEU A 12 8.16 25.63 37.60
C LEU A 12 8.25 24.11 37.42
N ALA A 13 7.92 23.40 38.51
CA ALA A 13 7.60 21.98 38.54
C ALA A 13 6.32 21.70 37.73
N LEU A 14 6.12 20.46 37.26
CA LEU A 14 4.79 19.83 37.16
C LEU A 14 4.92 18.30 36.89
N LEU A 15 4.35 17.55 37.84
CA LEU A 15 3.59 16.30 37.68
C LEU A 15 4.33 14.98 37.38
N ALA A 16 4.58 14.25 38.47
CA ALA A 16 4.53 12.80 38.46
C ALA A 16 3.09 12.32 38.21
N LEU A 17 2.88 11.44 37.23
CA LEU A 17 1.71 10.57 37.16
C LEU A 17 2.16 9.12 37.30
N THR A 18 1.89 8.56 38.48
CA THR A 18 1.68 7.13 38.69
C THR A 18 0.47 6.67 37.89
N SER A 19 0.65 5.76 36.93
CA SER A 19 -0.40 4.81 36.57
C SER A 19 0.15 3.39 36.58
N CYS A 20 -0.05 2.72 37.71
CA CYS A 20 -0.15 1.27 37.74
C CYS A 20 -1.58 0.92 37.29
N ALA A 21 -1.75 0.29 36.13
CA ALA A 21 -2.91 -0.54 35.88
C ALA A 21 -2.66 -1.52 34.72
N SER A 22 -2.70 -2.79 35.08
CA SER A 22 -3.21 -3.90 34.27
C SER A 22 -2.32 -4.48 33.17
N GLN A 23 -1.66 -5.56 33.57
CA GLN A 23 -1.37 -6.72 32.73
C GLN A 23 -2.53 -6.98 31.76
N THR A 24 -2.29 -6.73 30.48
CA THR A 24 -2.97 -7.48 29.43
C THR A 24 -1.87 -8.23 28.74
N THR A 25 -1.95 -9.55 28.84
CA THR A 25 -1.21 -10.53 28.04
C THR A 25 -0.92 -9.93 26.68
N SER A 26 0.35 -9.57 26.46
CA SER A 26 0.86 -9.42 25.10
C SER A 26 0.91 -10.84 24.54
N GLU A 27 -0.26 -11.33 24.13
CA GLU A 27 -0.32 -12.24 23.01
C GLU A 27 0.35 -11.46 21.89
N THR A 28 1.64 -11.73 21.72
CA THR A 28 2.38 -11.42 20.51
C THR A 28 1.62 -12.15 19.40
N ALA A 29 0.53 -11.54 18.92
CA ALA A 29 0.00 -11.77 17.61
C ALA A 29 1.17 -11.41 16.72
N ASP A 30 1.93 -12.44 16.37
CA ASP A 30 3.05 -12.45 15.45
C ASP A 30 2.62 -11.64 14.24
N HIS A 31 2.91 -10.34 14.27
CA HIS A 31 2.69 -9.37 13.20
C HIS A 31 3.77 -9.61 12.15
N ARG A 32 4.04 -10.87 11.83
CA ARG A 32 4.66 -11.23 10.59
C ARG A 32 3.70 -10.73 9.52
N PRO A 33 4.07 -9.72 8.71
CA PRO A 33 3.23 -9.32 7.61
C PRO A 33 2.96 -10.60 6.82
N PRO A 34 1.69 -10.93 6.51
CA PRO A 34 1.37 -12.12 5.75
C PRO A 34 2.29 -12.12 4.53
N THR A 35 3.10 -13.17 4.41
CA THR A 35 4.15 -13.19 3.39
C THR A 35 3.42 -13.30 2.06
N ALA A 36 3.40 -12.19 1.30
CA ALA A 36 2.60 -12.11 0.09
C ALA A 36 3.13 -13.13 -0.93
N ALA A 37 2.32 -14.14 -1.25
CA ALA A 37 2.65 -15.02 -2.37
C ALA A 37 2.30 -14.31 -3.68
N THR A 38 3.11 -14.52 -4.71
CA THR A 38 2.91 -13.86 -6.01
C THR A 38 2.90 -14.90 -7.11
N SER A 39 1.95 -14.80 -8.04
CA SER A 39 1.94 -15.55 -9.30
C SER A 39 1.90 -14.54 -10.44
N ALA A 40 2.89 -14.57 -11.33
CA ALA A 40 2.99 -13.62 -12.44
C ALA A 40 3.15 -14.36 -13.77
N ALA A 41 2.57 -13.79 -14.83
CA ALA A 41 2.67 -14.27 -16.20
C ALA A 41 2.79 -13.09 -17.17
N THR A 42 3.41 -13.30 -18.32
CA THR A 42 3.52 -12.30 -19.39
C THR A 42 3.46 -13.00 -20.74
N THR A 43 2.60 -12.48 -21.63
CA THR A 43 2.38 -13.00 -22.98
C THR A 43 2.34 -11.82 -23.95
N GLY A 44 3.34 -11.73 -24.82
CA GLY A 44 3.48 -10.59 -25.73
C GLY A 44 3.52 -9.27 -24.96
N THR A 45 2.62 -8.35 -25.31
CA THR A 45 2.51 -7.02 -24.68
C THR A 45 1.61 -6.97 -23.44
N THR A 46 1.07 -8.11 -23.00
CA THR A 46 0.17 -8.19 -21.82
C THR A 46 0.80 -8.98 -20.68
N GLY A 47 0.73 -8.45 -19.47
CA GLY A 47 1.11 -9.13 -18.23
C GLY A 47 -0.05 -9.32 -17.25
N SER A 48 0.10 -10.26 -16.32
CA SER A 48 -0.85 -10.46 -15.23
C SER A 48 -0.12 -10.89 -13.96
N VAL A 49 -0.61 -10.43 -12.80
CA VAL A 49 -0.14 -10.86 -11.48
C VAL A 49 -1.31 -11.04 -10.50
N ASP A 50 -1.23 -12.12 -9.74
CA ASP A 50 -2.02 -12.36 -8.54
C ASP A 50 -1.15 -12.22 -7.30
N LEU A 51 -1.48 -11.25 -6.45
CA LEU A 51 -0.88 -10.99 -5.15
C LEU A 51 -1.77 -11.62 -4.08
N ILE A 52 -1.26 -12.65 -3.41
CA ILE A 52 -1.99 -13.38 -2.38
C ILE A 52 -1.62 -12.78 -1.02
N ILE A 53 -2.54 -12.06 -0.41
CA ILE A 53 -2.36 -11.38 0.87
C ILE A 53 -3.50 -11.81 1.80
N PRO A 54 -3.26 -12.84 2.64
CA PRO A 54 -4.22 -13.28 3.66
C PRO A 54 -4.78 -12.12 4.48
N GLY A 55 -6.11 -12.06 4.59
CA GLY A 55 -6.81 -11.04 5.38
C GLY A 55 -6.67 -9.59 4.87
N ALA A 56 -6.18 -9.37 3.64
CA ALA A 56 -6.00 -8.02 3.12
C ALA A 56 -7.30 -7.20 3.15
N THR A 57 -7.23 -6.04 3.78
CA THR A 57 -8.24 -4.99 3.64
C THR A 57 -8.15 -4.33 2.25
N THR A 58 -9.20 -3.61 1.85
CA THR A 58 -9.19 -2.80 0.64
C THR A 58 -8.00 -1.84 0.61
N ALA A 59 -7.71 -1.13 1.71
CA ALA A 59 -6.59 -0.20 1.77
C ALA A 59 -5.23 -0.88 1.55
N GLN A 60 -5.01 -2.04 2.19
CA GLN A 60 -3.79 -2.83 1.99
C GLN A 60 -3.68 -3.36 0.55
N ALA A 61 -4.79 -3.81 -0.03
CA ALA A 61 -4.83 -4.28 -1.41
C ALA A 61 -4.50 -3.16 -2.42
N GLN A 62 -5.06 -1.96 -2.23
CA GLN A 62 -4.74 -0.80 -3.06
C GLN A 62 -3.26 -0.41 -2.93
N ALA A 63 -2.72 -0.41 -1.71
CA ALA A 63 -1.31 -0.11 -1.47
C ALA A 63 -0.39 -1.14 -2.15
N ALA A 64 -0.72 -2.43 -2.06
CA ALA A 64 0.02 -3.51 -2.70
C ALA A 64 0.02 -3.38 -4.24
N ILE A 65 -1.13 -3.10 -4.85
CA ILE A 65 -1.24 -2.87 -6.29
C ILE A 65 -0.36 -1.67 -6.71
N ARG A 66 -0.47 -0.54 -6.01
CA ARG A 66 0.34 0.66 -6.32
C ARG A 66 1.84 0.38 -6.14
N ALA A 67 2.22 -0.40 -5.13
CA ALA A 67 3.60 -0.78 -4.91
C ALA A 67 4.16 -1.66 -6.03
N TYR A 68 3.40 -2.67 -6.46
CA TYR A 68 3.78 -3.53 -7.58
C TYR A 68 3.87 -2.73 -8.89
N ALA A 69 2.89 -1.87 -9.16
CA ALA A 69 2.79 -1.10 -10.39
C ALA A 69 4.01 -0.21 -10.68
N ARG A 70 4.71 0.29 -9.65
CA ARG A 70 5.94 1.10 -9.82
C ARG A 70 7.08 0.34 -10.51
N ASN A 71 7.07 -0.99 -10.38
CA ASN A 71 8.14 -1.87 -10.83
C ASN A 71 7.81 -2.59 -12.15
N ILE A 72 6.63 -2.39 -12.73
CA ILE A 72 6.25 -3.01 -14.00
C ILE A 72 7.14 -2.45 -15.12
N ARG A 73 7.69 -3.35 -15.95
CA ARG A 73 8.49 -3.04 -17.15
C ARG A 73 8.14 -4.05 -18.23
N GLY A 74 8.03 -3.60 -19.49
CA GLY A 74 7.82 -4.47 -20.65
C GLY A 74 6.39 -4.44 -21.21
N PRO A 75 5.38 -4.98 -20.50
CA PRO A 75 4.00 -4.98 -20.99
C PRO A 75 3.43 -3.58 -21.20
N GLU A 76 2.57 -3.44 -22.21
CA GLU A 76 1.75 -2.26 -22.49
C GLU A 76 0.50 -2.24 -21.61
N LEU A 77 -0.04 -3.44 -21.32
CA LEU A 77 -1.16 -3.68 -20.42
C LEU A 77 -0.78 -4.68 -19.33
N TYR A 78 -1.11 -4.39 -18.08
CA TYR A 78 -0.88 -5.30 -16.97
C TYR A 78 -2.12 -5.45 -16.09
N TYR A 79 -2.54 -6.68 -15.83
CA TYR A 79 -3.62 -6.99 -14.90
C TYR A 79 -3.07 -7.31 -13.52
N LEU A 80 -3.55 -6.60 -12.49
CA LEU A 80 -3.16 -6.86 -11.10
C LEU A 80 -4.38 -7.28 -10.30
N LYS A 81 -4.26 -8.32 -9.48
CA LYS A 81 -5.28 -8.70 -8.50
C LYS A 81 -4.66 -8.93 -7.14
N VAL A 82 -5.37 -8.54 -6.10
CA VAL A 82 -5.07 -8.95 -4.72
C VAL A 82 -6.15 -9.94 -4.29
N GLN A 83 -5.75 -11.08 -3.76
CA GLN A 83 -6.64 -12.15 -3.34
C GLN A 83 -6.35 -12.57 -1.90
N HIS A 84 -7.36 -13.05 -1.17
CA HIS A 84 -7.17 -13.51 0.22
C HIS A 84 -6.42 -14.85 0.30
N SER A 85 -6.47 -15.67 -0.73
CA SER A 85 -5.80 -16.98 -0.82
C SER A 85 -5.57 -17.35 -2.29
N ARG A 86 -4.76 -18.39 -2.55
CA ARG A 86 -4.49 -18.89 -3.92
C ARG A 86 -5.74 -19.43 -4.62
N ASP A 87 -6.67 -19.98 -3.84
CA ASP A 87 -7.89 -20.61 -4.35
C ASP A 87 -9.11 -19.66 -4.26
N ALA A 88 -8.87 -18.37 -3.98
CA ALA A 88 -9.95 -17.40 -3.86
C ALA A 88 -10.66 -17.21 -5.21
N THR A 89 -11.99 -17.30 -5.20
CA THR A 89 -12.80 -17.03 -6.39
C THR A 89 -13.06 -15.54 -6.59
N ARG A 90 -12.73 -14.71 -5.59
CA ARG A 90 -12.92 -13.26 -5.60
C ARG A 90 -11.63 -12.53 -5.22
N TYR A 91 -11.42 -11.39 -5.84
CA TYR A 91 -10.34 -10.47 -5.51
C TYR A 91 -10.81 -9.43 -4.48
N VAL A 92 -9.88 -8.92 -3.68
CA VAL A 92 -10.07 -7.77 -2.79
C VAL A 92 -10.04 -6.48 -3.59
N CYS A 93 -9.02 -6.33 -4.44
CA CYS A 93 -8.93 -5.26 -5.44
C CYS A 93 -8.33 -5.83 -6.72
N ARG A 94 -8.72 -5.25 -7.85
CA ARG A 94 -8.07 -5.44 -9.13
C ARG A 94 -7.65 -4.11 -9.72
N ALA A 95 -6.67 -4.14 -10.61
CA ALA A 95 -6.34 -3.00 -11.42
C ALA A 95 -5.93 -3.40 -12.83
N ARG A 96 -6.12 -2.45 -13.75
CA ARG A 96 -5.51 -2.47 -15.08
C ARG A 96 -4.49 -1.35 -15.12
N TRP A 97 -3.24 -1.70 -15.33
CA TRP A 97 -2.14 -0.76 -15.53
C TRP A 97 -1.88 -0.62 -17.03
N TYR A 98 -1.75 0.61 -17.51
CA TYR A 98 -1.51 0.95 -18.90
C TYR A 98 -0.23 1.77 -18.99
N ALA A 99 0.68 1.38 -19.86
CA ALA A 99 1.98 2.04 -20.01
C ALA A 99 1.83 3.49 -20.50
N ASP A 100 0.97 3.70 -21.49
CA ASP A 100 0.79 4.96 -22.20
C ASP A 100 -0.62 5.11 -22.78
N ALA A 101 -0.84 6.24 -23.46
CA ALA A 101 -2.10 6.57 -24.11
C ALA A 101 -2.50 5.58 -25.20
N ASP A 102 -1.53 4.99 -25.90
CA ASP A 102 -1.75 4.09 -27.03
C ASP A 102 -2.25 2.74 -26.52
N SER A 103 -1.59 2.24 -25.48
CA SER A 103 -2.01 1.08 -24.68
C SER A 103 -3.42 1.26 -24.14
N TYR A 104 -3.74 2.43 -23.60
CA TYR A 104 -5.10 2.71 -23.12
C TYR A 104 -6.13 2.70 -24.24
N ARG A 105 -5.86 3.37 -25.37
CA ARG A 105 -6.76 3.39 -26.54
C ARG A 105 -7.00 1.99 -27.09
N ALA A 106 -5.98 1.15 -27.12
CA ALA A 106 -6.09 -0.24 -27.59
C ALA A 106 -6.90 -1.13 -26.64
N HIS A 107 -6.97 -0.82 -25.34
CA HIS A 107 -7.43 -1.79 -24.34
C HIS A 107 -8.55 -1.32 -23.40
N ALA A 108 -8.75 -0.02 -23.16
CA ALA A 108 -9.69 0.49 -22.16
C ALA A 108 -11.16 0.26 -22.52
N GLY A 109 -11.45 0.00 -23.79
CA GLY A 109 -12.80 -0.20 -24.32
C GLY A 109 -13.46 1.10 -24.76
N PRO A 110 -14.53 1.02 -25.57
CA PRO A 110 -15.19 2.19 -26.13
C PRO A 110 -15.83 3.05 -25.04
N GLY A 111 -15.84 4.37 -25.24
CA GLY A 111 -16.50 5.33 -24.35
C GLY A 111 -15.73 5.68 -23.06
N THR A 112 -14.48 5.21 -22.93
CA THR A 112 -13.64 5.56 -21.78
C THR A 112 -12.84 6.84 -22.04
N THR A 113 -12.87 7.77 -21.08
CA THR A 113 -12.09 9.02 -21.18
C THR A 113 -10.65 8.75 -20.78
N ALA A 114 -9.71 9.11 -21.66
CA ALA A 114 -8.29 8.92 -21.39
C ALA A 114 -7.82 9.80 -20.21
N PRO A 115 -7.00 9.25 -19.30
CA PRO A 115 -6.37 10.01 -18.22
C PRO A 115 -5.31 10.98 -18.76
N GLY A 116 -5.00 12.03 -17.99
CA GLY A 116 -3.98 13.02 -18.34
C GLY A 116 -2.54 12.64 -17.97
N THR A 117 -2.34 11.53 -17.25
CA THR A 117 -1.02 11.11 -16.72
C THR A 117 -0.74 9.65 -16.98
N TRP A 118 0.51 9.33 -17.33
CA TRP A 118 0.99 7.99 -17.64
C TRP A 118 2.20 7.61 -16.76
N PRO A 119 2.38 6.32 -16.41
CA PRO A 119 1.45 5.22 -16.67
C PRO A 119 0.15 5.38 -15.87
N TYR A 120 -0.95 4.82 -16.38
CA TYR A 120 -2.26 4.92 -15.74
C TYR A 120 -2.65 3.62 -15.04
N LEU A 121 -3.27 3.74 -13.87
CA LEU A 121 -3.73 2.61 -13.08
C LEU A 121 -5.23 2.73 -12.80
N ALA A 122 -6.04 1.98 -13.55
CA ALA A 122 -7.48 1.88 -13.35
C ALA A 122 -7.78 0.88 -12.22
N LEU A 123 -8.06 1.38 -11.02
CA LEU A 123 -8.27 0.60 -9.81
C LEU A 123 -9.76 0.31 -9.57
N ASN A 124 -10.09 -0.92 -9.18
CA ASN A 124 -11.45 -1.32 -8.79
C ASN A 124 -11.37 -2.23 -7.56
N CYS A 125 -12.04 -1.83 -6.48
CA CYS A 125 -12.21 -2.64 -5.28
C CYS A 125 -13.73 -2.72 -5.02
N PRO A 126 -14.34 -3.91 -5.11
CA PRO A 126 -15.77 -4.11 -4.91
C PRO A 126 -16.23 -3.83 -3.47
#